data_AF-A0A0G0PGA3-F1
#
_entry.id   AF-A0A0G0PGA3-F1
#
_cell.length_a   1.000
_cell.length_b   1.000
_cell.length_c   1.000
_cell.angle_alpha   90.00
_cell.angle_beta   90.00
_cell.angle_gamma   90.00
#
_symmetry.space_group_name_H-M   'P 1'
#
loop_
_entity.id
_entity.type
_entity.pdbx_description
1 polymer ?
#
loop_
_entity_poly.entity_id
_entity_poly.type
_entity_poly.pdbx_seq_one_letter_code
_entity_poly.pdbx_strand_id
1 'polypeptide(L)'
;MPGLINVDFADVKTIMTNAGTTLMGVGTSSGENRASTAARSAIASPLLDASIEGARGVLFNITGGPDMTMNEVDEAAKVITAQADPDAQIIFGAAIDEKLIDQVKVTVVATGFDESRRRFAQITTIEEPEQKALTQEEVTPSEDGQIDEDQFDIPTFLRQIR
;
A
#
# COMPACT_ATOMS: atom_id res chain seq x y z
N MET A 1 2.14 -27.96 -14.79
CA MET A 1 0.88 -28.73 -14.84
C MET A 1 -0.26 -27.76 -15.08
N PRO A 2 -1.30 -28.13 -15.84
CA PRO A 2 -2.46 -27.26 -16.05
C PRO A 2 -3.10 -26.92 -14.70
N GLY A 3 -3.53 -25.67 -14.55
CA GLY A 3 -4.15 -25.20 -13.32
C GLY A 3 -5.45 -25.97 -13.00
N LEU A 4 -5.79 -26.05 -11.72
CA LEU A 4 -7.08 -26.55 -11.25
C LEU A 4 -8.25 -25.74 -11.86
N ILE A 5 -7.98 -24.45 -12.12
CA ILE A 5 -8.86 -23.53 -12.82
C ILE A 5 -8.02 -22.79 -13.85
N ASN A 6 -8.29 -23.04 -15.12
CA ASN A 6 -7.57 -22.40 -16.22
C ASN A 6 -8.30 -21.13 -16.66
N VAL A 7 -7.58 -20.02 -16.64
CA VAL A 7 -8.03 -18.76 -17.21
C VAL A 7 -7.68 -18.74 -18.71
N ASP A 8 -8.55 -18.18 -19.55
CA ASP A 8 -8.24 -18.01 -20.96
C ASP A 8 -7.40 -16.74 -21.23
N PHE A 9 -6.69 -16.72 -22.36
CA PHE A 9 -5.83 -15.58 -22.68
C PHE A 9 -6.62 -14.33 -23.09
N ALA A 10 -7.87 -14.47 -23.54
CA ALA A 10 -8.69 -13.34 -23.94
C ALA A 10 -9.16 -12.53 -22.71
N ASP A 11 -9.51 -13.20 -21.63
CA ASP A 11 -9.88 -12.64 -20.34
C ASP A 11 -8.69 -11.86 -19.76
N VAL A 12 -7.51 -12.50 -19.67
CA VAL A 12 -6.28 -11.84 -19.19
C VAL A 12 -5.95 -10.63 -20.05
N LYS A 13 -6.03 -10.77 -21.38
CA LYS A 13 -5.76 -9.66 -22.29
C LYS A 13 -6.76 -8.53 -22.08
N THR A 14 -8.02 -8.80 -21.79
CA THR A 14 -9.04 -7.76 -21.57
C THR A 14 -8.73 -6.93 -20.33
N ILE A 15 -8.35 -7.57 -19.22
CA ILE A 15 -7.98 -6.85 -17.99
C ILE A 15 -6.62 -6.13 -18.11
N MET A 16 -5.68 -6.70 -18.87
CA MET A 16 -4.31 -6.15 -18.98
C MET A 16 -4.16 -5.12 -20.10
N THR A 17 -5.05 -5.09 -21.10
CA THR A 17 -4.98 -4.13 -22.21
C THR A 17 -5.51 -2.77 -21.76
N ASN A 18 -4.74 -1.71 -21.99
CA ASN A 18 -5.08 -0.34 -21.58
C ASN A 18 -5.32 -0.17 -20.07
N ALA A 19 -4.75 -1.07 -19.25
CA ALA A 19 -4.96 -1.10 -17.81
C ALA A 19 -4.31 0.08 -17.06
N GLY A 20 -3.45 0.84 -17.73
CA GLY A 20 -2.72 1.96 -17.15
C GLY A 20 -1.80 1.49 -16.03
N THR A 21 -1.90 2.16 -14.87
CA THR A 21 -1.12 1.79 -13.69
C THR A 21 -1.59 0.44 -13.14
N THR A 22 -0.63 -0.44 -12.87
CA THR A 22 -0.84 -1.77 -12.28
C THR A 22 -0.10 -1.87 -10.96
N LEU A 23 -0.72 -2.54 -9.99
CA LEU A 23 -0.10 -2.92 -8.73
C LEU A 23 -0.13 -4.44 -8.57
N MET A 24 0.87 -4.99 -7.89
CA MET A 24 1.01 -6.43 -7.71
C MET A 24 1.28 -6.74 -6.25
N GLY A 25 0.58 -7.73 -5.71
CA GLY A 25 0.77 -8.23 -4.37
C GLY A 25 0.99 -9.73 -4.36
N VAL A 26 1.85 -10.21 -3.47
CA VAL A 26 2.08 -11.64 -3.29
C VAL A 26 2.01 -11.96 -1.80
N GLY A 27 1.28 -13.00 -1.46
CA GLY A 27 1.17 -13.52 -0.11
C GLY A 27 1.35 -15.03 -0.09
N THR A 28 2.02 -15.52 0.95
CA THR A 28 2.17 -16.94 1.22
C THR A 28 1.71 -17.25 2.64
N SER A 29 1.16 -18.43 2.85
CA SER A 29 0.79 -18.91 4.18
C SER A 29 0.74 -20.43 4.20
N SER A 30 0.90 -21.00 5.38
CA SER A 30 0.74 -22.43 5.68
C SER A 30 -0.20 -22.65 6.86
N GLY A 31 -0.58 -23.91 7.12
CA GLY A 31 -1.43 -24.27 8.25
C GLY A 31 -2.93 -23.98 8.05
N GLU A 32 -3.66 -23.84 9.16
CA GLU A 32 -5.10 -23.62 9.15
C GLU A 32 -5.45 -22.23 8.60
N ASN A 33 -6.50 -22.13 7.77
CA ASN A 33 -6.92 -20.90 7.09
C ASN A 33 -5.85 -20.26 6.17
N ARG A 34 -4.83 -21.03 5.76
CA ARG A 34 -3.71 -20.55 4.93
C ARG A 34 -4.13 -19.77 3.68
N ALA A 35 -5.16 -20.20 2.97
CA ALA A 35 -5.60 -19.50 1.77
C ALA A 35 -6.12 -18.09 2.06
N SER A 36 -6.97 -17.94 3.08
CA SER A 36 -7.49 -16.64 3.51
C SER A 36 -6.39 -15.71 4.03
N THR A 37 -5.40 -16.25 4.76
CA THR A 37 -4.27 -15.48 5.29
C THR A 37 -3.31 -15.08 4.17
N ALA A 38 -3.01 -15.98 3.23
CA ALA A 38 -2.21 -15.66 2.06
C ALA A 38 -2.88 -14.57 1.20
N ALA A 39 -4.20 -14.61 1.03
CA ALA A 39 -4.96 -13.58 0.33
C ALA A 39 -4.85 -12.21 1.04
N ARG A 40 -5.06 -12.15 2.36
CA ARG A 40 -4.88 -10.92 3.14
C ARG A 40 -3.46 -10.36 3.02
N SER A 41 -2.46 -11.22 3.13
CA SER A 41 -1.05 -10.83 2.96
C SER A 41 -0.74 -10.33 1.56
N ALA A 42 -1.35 -10.91 0.53
CA ALA A 42 -1.19 -10.46 -0.85
C ALA A 42 -1.75 -9.05 -1.04
N ILE A 43 -2.92 -8.76 -0.48
CA ILE A 43 -3.58 -7.44 -0.57
C ILE A 43 -2.85 -6.38 0.26
N ALA A 44 -2.25 -6.78 1.38
CA ALA A 44 -1.47 -5.90 2.26
C ALA A 44 0.02 -5.81 1.86
N SER A 45 0.39 -6.28 0.67
CA SER A 45 1.80 -6.32 0.25
C SER A 45 2.35 -4.90 0.05
N PRO A 46 3.60 -4.60 0.48
CA PRO A 46 4.22 -3.28 0.30
C PRO A 46 4.36 -2.82 -1.16
N LEU A 47 4.20 -3.73 -2.12
CA LEU A 47 4.18 -3.43 -3.55
C LEU A 47 2.83 -2.84 -4.03
N LEU A 48 1.82 -2.84 -3.15
CA LEU A 48 0.53 -2.18 -3.29
C LEU A 48 0.57 -0.86 -2.50
N ASP A 49 1.17 0.16 -3.10
CA ASP A 49 1.30 1.52 -2.51
C ASP A 49 -0.08 2.19 -2.30
N ALA A 50 -1.10 1.69 -3.00
CA ALA A 50 -2.51 1.94 -2.74
C ALA A 50 -3.18 0.58 -2.52
N SER A 51 -4.13 0.52 -1.56
CA SER A 51 -5.06 -0.60 -1.44
C SER A 51 -5.63 -0.98 -2.82
N ILE A 52 -6.00 -2.25 -3.03
CA ILE A 52 -6.67 -2.69 -4.27
C ILE A 52 -8.04 -2.03 -4.48
N GLU A 53 -8.49 -1.24 -3.50
CA GLU A 53 -9.68 -0.40 -3.55
C GLU A 53 -9.66 0.55 -4.76
N GLY A 54 -10.69 0.47 -5.58
CA GLY A 54 -10.84 1.27 -6.80
C GLY A 54 -10.10 0.73 -8.04
N ALA A 55 -9.54 -0.49 -7.97
CA ALA A 55 -9.09 -1.21 -9.17
C ALA A 55 -10.30 -1.68 -9.98
N ARG A 56 -10.36 -1.32 -11.27
CA ARG A 56 -11.41 -1.76 -12.20
C ARG A 56 -11.19 -3.17 -12.76
N GLY A 57 -9.96 -3.66 -12.69
CA GLY A 57 -9.58 -4.99 -13.10
C GLY A 57 -8.73 -5.66 -12.01
N VAL A 58 -9.09 -6.88 -11.62
CA VAL A 58 -8.32 -7.67 -10.68
C VAL A 58 -8.08 -9.05 -11.26
N LEU A 59 -6.82 -9.42 -11.39
CA LEU A 59 -6.38 -10.77 -11.75
C LEU A 59 -5.68 -11.38 -10.55
N PHE A 60 -6.10 -12.56 -10.10
CA PHE A 60 -5.35 -13.27 -9.08
C PHE A 60 -5.17 -14.75 -9.40
N ASN A 61 -4.09 -15.32 -8.88
CA ASN A 61 -3.80 -16.74 -9.03
C ASN A 61 -3.48 -17.34 -7.67
N ILE A 62 -4.12 -18.47 -7.38
CA ILE A 62 -3.94 -19.23 -6.14
C ILE A 62 -3.15 -20.48 -6.50
N THR A 63 -1.93 -20.60 -6.00
CA THR A 63 -1.10 -21.79 -6.17
C THR A 63 -0.95 -22.49 -4.83
N GLY A 64 -1.32 -23.76 -4.76
CA GLY A 64 -1.17 -24.55 -3.54
C GLY A 64 -0.60 -25.93 -3.82
N GLY A 65 -0.32 -26.67 -2.75
CA GLY A 65 0.02 -28.08 -2.82
C GLY A 65 -1.13 -28.95 -3.32
N PRO A 66 -0.88 -30.25 -3.56
CA PRO A 66 -1.91 -31.23 -3.97
C PRO A 66 -3.00 -31.44 -2.91
N ASP A 67 -2.76 -30.98 -1.68
CA ASP A 67 -3.68 -30.96 -0.55
C ASP A 67 -4.60 -29.73 -0.52
N MET A 68 -4.45 -28.79 -1.47
CA MET A 68 -5.32 -27.62 -1.57
C MET A 68 -6.73 -28.01 -2.02
N THR A 69 -7.73 -27.51 -1.30
CA THR A 69 -9.14 -27.80 -1.54
C THR A 69 -9.87 -26.64 -2.23
N MET A 70 -11.02 -26.92 -2.84
CA MET A 70 -11.85 -25.88 -3.46
C MET A 70 -12.41 -24.87 -2.43
N ASN A 71 -12.67 -25.32 -1.20
CA ASN A 71 -13.12 -24.43 -0.12
C ASN A 71 -12.07 -23.37 0.20
N GLU A 72 -10.79 -23.75 0.23
CA GLU A 72 -9.70 -22.80 0.45
C GLU A 72 -9.59 -21.76 -0.66
N VAL A 73 -9.79 -22.18 -1.92
CA VAL A 73 -9.83 -21.30 -3.08
C VAL A 73 -10.98 -20.29 -2.97
N ASP A 74 -12.17 -20.76 -2.59
CA ASP A 74 -13.36 -19.91 -2.38
C ASP A 74 -13.16 -18.88 -1.26
N GLU A 75 -12.58 -19.27 -0.14
CA GLU A 75 -12.29 -18.36 0.97
C GLU A 75 -11.26 -17.28 0.60
N ALA A 76 -10.21 -17.64 -0.14
CA ALA A 76 -9.26 -16.66 -0.66
C ALA A 76 -9.90 -15.70 -1.67
N ALA A 77 -10.74 -16.21 -2.57
CA ALA A 77 -11.45 -15.41 -3.56
C ALA A 77 -12.39 -14.39 -2.89
N LYS A 78 -13.17 -14.79 -1.88
CA LYS A 78 -14.04 -13.89 -1.10
C LYS A 78 -13.26 -12.74 -0.48
N VAL A 79 -12.09 -13.02 0.11
CA VAL A 79 -11.25 -12.00 0.74
C VAL A 79 -10.79 -10.95 -0.28
N ILE A 80 -10.35 -11.38 -1.47
CA ILE A 80 -9.86 -10.48 -2.52
C ILE A 80 -11.02 -9.66 -3.10
N THR A 81 -12.12 -10.32 -3.46
CA THR A 81 -13.30 -9.67 -4.02
C THR A 81 -13.93 -8.66 -3.06
N ALA A 82 -13.90 -8.92 -1.74
CA ALA A 82 -14.43 -7.99 -0.74
C ALA A 82 -13.64 -6.67 -0.60
N GLN A 83 -12.41 -6.63 -1.12
CA GLN A 83 -11.55 -5.44 -1.10
C GLN A 83 -11.49 -4.73 -2.46
N ALA A 84 -11.94 -5.39 -3.53
CA ALA A 84 -12.03 -4.82 -4.87
C ALA A 84 -13.29 -3.94 -5.02
N ASP A 85 -13.33 -3.15 -6.10
CA ASP A 85 -14.53 -2.39 -6.46
C ASP A 85 -15.69 -3.34 -6.82
N PRO A 86 -16.94 -3.09 -6.40
CA PRO A 86 -18.09 -3.94 -6.74
C PRO A 86 -18.32 -4.11 -8.25
N ASP A 87 -17.91 -3.13 -9.05
CA ASP A 87 -18.02 -3.15 -10.51
C ASP A 87 -16.70 -3.59 -11.19
N ALA A 88 -15.71 -4.05 -10.42
CA ALA A 88 -14.46 -4.54 -10.96
C ALA A 88 -14.65 -5.85 -11.76
N GLN A 89 -13.94 -5.97 -12.88
CA GLN A 89 -13.78 -7.25 -13.55
C GLN A 89 -12.77 -8.09 -12.79
N ILE A 90 -13.19 -9.27 -12.33
CA ILE A 90 -12.35 -10.17 -11.54
C ILE A 90 -12.10 -11.44 -12.34
N ILE A 91 -10.83 -11.77 -12.51
CA ILE A 91 -10.37 -13.02 -13.09
C ILE A 91 -9.55 -13.76 -12.05
N PHE A 92 -9.85 -15.05 -11.86
CA PHE A 92 -9.08 -15.88 -10.94
C PHE A 92 -8.64 -17.20 -11.56
N GLY A 93 -7.40 -17.57 -11.28
CA GLY A 93 -6.82 -18.85 -11.60
C GLY A 93 -6.50 -19.64 -10.34
N ALA A 94 -6.46 -20.96 -10.47
CA ALA A 94 -5.96 -21.85 -9.44
C ALA A 94 -5.01 -22.87 -10.06
N ALA A 95 -3.89 -23.12 -9.42
CA ALA A 95 -2.89 -24.08 -9.89
C ALA A 95 -2.37 -24.95 -8.74
N ILE A 96 -1.99 -26.17 -9.07
CA ILE A 96 -1.36 -27.10 -8.13
C ILE A 96 0.13 -27.16 -8.45
N ASP A 97 0.94 -26.92 -7.43
CA ASP A 97 2.40 -27.07 -7.45
C ASP A 97 2.81 -28.04 -6.35
N GLU A 98 3.33 -29.20 -6.75
CA GLU A 98 3.79 -30.26 -5.84
C GLU A 98 4.89 -29.80 -4.88
N LYS A 99 5.58 -28.69 -5.19
CA LYS A 99 6.61 -28.11 -4.34
C LYS A 99 6.04 -27.33 -3.14
N LEU A 100 4.78 -26.91 -3.21
CA LEU A 100 4.10 -26.12 -2.17
C LEU A 100 3.39 -27.04 -1.17
N ILE A 101 4.13 -27.95 -0.56
CA ILE A 101 3.59 -28.87 0.46
C ILE A 101 3.12 -28.05 1.66
N ASP A 102 1.85 -28.22 2.02
CA ASP A 102 1.19 -27.51 3.12
C ASP A 102 1.24 -25.97 3.01
N GLN A 103 1.43 -25.43 1.80
CA GLN A 103 1.56 -24.00 1.57
C GLN A 103 0.66 -23.54 0.44
N VAL A 104 0.10 -22.35 0.61
CA VAL A 104 -0.65 -21.62 -0.42
C VAL A 104 0.05 -20.30 -0.71
N LYS A 105 0.19 -20.00 -1.99
CA LYS A 105 0.71 -18.75 -2.53
C LYS A 105 -0.39 -18.08 -3.34
N VAL A 106 -0.70 -16.84 -2.98
CA VAL A 106 -1.66 -16.00 -3.69
C VAL A 106 -0.90 -14.87 -4.35
N THR A 107 -1.10 -14.69 -5.64
CA THR A 107 -0.59 -13.56 -6.41
C THR A 107 -1.78 -12.75 -6.89
N VAL A 108 -1.80 -11.45 -6.61
CA VAL A 108 -2.84 -10.52 -7.03
C VAL A 108 -2.22 -9.45 -7.91
N VAL A 109 -2.90 -9.10 -8.99
CA VAL A 109 -2.56 -8.03 -9.92
C VAL A 109 -3.80 -7.16 -10.07
N ALA A 110 -3.70 -5.91 -9.63
CA ALA A 110 -4.77 -4.94 -9.71
C ALA A 110 -4.45 -3.90 -10.78
N THR A 111 -5.41 -3.60 -11.64
CA THR A 111 -5.26 -2.71 -12.80
C THR A 111 -6.43 -1.72 -12.91
N GLY A 112 -6.26 -0.70 -13.75
CA GLY A 112 -7.34 0.25 -14.04
C GLY A 112 -7.61 1.23 -12.90
N PHE A 113 -6.58 1.56 -12.10
CA PHE A 113 -6.68 2.61 -11.09
C PHE A 113 -6.93 3.97 -11.75
N ASP A 114 -7.84 4.76 -11.19
CA ASP A 114 -8.11 6.12 -11.68
C ASP A 114 -6.91 7.04 -11.38
N GLU A 115 -6.14 7.37 -12.43
CA GLU A 115 -4.97 8.25 -12.35
C GLU A 115 -5.31 9.65 -11.81
N SER A 116 -6.59 10.05 -11.86
CA SER A 116 -7.06 11.31 -11.28
C SER A 116 -6.78 11.37 -9.78
N ARG A 117 -6.86 10.25 -9.06
CA ARG A 117 -6.71 10.22 -7.60
C ARG A 117 -5.26 10.37 -7.14
N ARG A 118 -4.28 9.89 -7.93
CA ARG A 118 -2.84 10.03 -7.60
C ARG A 118 -2.33 11.46 -7.77
N ARG A 119 -2.92 12.25 -8.68
CA ARG A 119 -2.50 13.65 -8.91
C ARG A 119 -2.87 14.60 -7.77
N PHE A 120 -3.94 14.33 -7.02
CA PHE A 120 -4.32 15.17 -5.87
C PHE A 120 -3.47 14.91 -4.61
N ALA A 121 -2.93 13.69 -4.44
CA ALA A 121 -2.07 13.37 -3.30
C ALA A 121 -0.70 14.06 -3.35
N GLN A 122 -0.18 14.34 -4.54
CA GLN A 122 1.14 14.98 -4.72
C GLN A 122 1.10 16.52 -4.57
N ILE A 123 -0.08 17.15 -4.58
CA ILE A 123 -0.21 18.61 -4.52
C ILE A 123 -0.35 19.13 -3.07
N THR A 124 -0.62 18.24 -2.10
CA THR A 124 -0.83 18.65 -0.69
C THR A 124 0.48 18.80 0.11
N THR A 125 1.62 18.35 -0.43
CA THR A 125 2.95 18.61 0.19
C THR A 125 3.56 19.88 -0.39
N ILE A 126 2.91 21.02 -0.17
CA ILE A 126 3.61 22.31 -0.18
C ILE A 126 3.79 22.68 1.28
N GLU A 127 5.06 22.63 1.67
CA GLU A 127 5.61 22.86 3.00
C GLU A 127 4.98 24.09 3.67
N GLU A 128 4.35 23.86 4.80
CA GLU A 128 4.02 24.87 5.79
C GLU A 128 5.36 25.45 6.29
N PRO A 129 5.57 26.79 6.27
CA PRO A 129 6.86 27.35 6.62
C PRO A 129 7.19 27.03 8.08
N GLU A 130 8.34 26.37 8.29
CA GLU A 130 8.92 26.11 9.61
C GLU A 130 8.94 27.40 10.45
N GLN A 131 7.98 27.53 11.38
CA GLN A 131 8.19 28.35 12.56
C GLN A 131 9.24 27.63 13.41
N LYS A 132 10.50 28.02 13.22
CA LYS A 132 11.59 27.71 14.15
C LYS A 132 11.19 28.15 15.56
N ALA A 133 10.75 27.19 16.36
CA ALA A 133 10.77 27.28 17.80
C ALA A 133 12.24 27.38 18.23
N LEU A 134 12.67 28.57 18.64
CA LEU A 134 13.93 28.73 19.35
C LEU A 134 13.68 28.34 20.80
N THR A 135 14.16 27.15 21.12
CA THR A 135 14.34 26.60 22.45
C THR A 135 14.96 27.64 23.38
N GLN A 136 14.30 27.88 24.50
CA GLN A 136 14.74 28.74 25.58
C GLN A 136 15.97 28.09 26.22
N GLU A 137 17.16 28.67 26.01
CA GLU A 137 18.35 28.29 26.77
C GLU A 137 18.17 28.78 28.22
N GLU A 138 18.08 27.80 29.11
CA GLU A 138 18.01 27.98 30.56
C GLU A 138 19.39 28.39 31.07
N VAL A 139 19.61 29.71 31.21
CA VAL A 139 20.80 30.26 31.88
C VAL A 139 20.56 30.27 33.38
N THR A 140 21.35 29.47 34.09
CA THR A 140 21.44 29.47 35.56
C THR A 140 22.00 30.81 36.07
N PRO A 141 21.53 31.31 37.23
CA PRO A 141 21.99 32.59 37.75
C PRO A 141 23.30 32.41 38.52
N SER A 142 24.31 33.24 38.21
CA SER A 142 25.49 33.42 39.06
C SER A 142 26.04 34.85 38.89
N GLU A 143 25.74 35.65 39.91
CA GLU A 143 26.56 36.70 40.56
C GLU A 143 27.57 37.47 39.70
N ASP A 144 27.16 38.64 39.19
CA ASP A 144 27.73 39.96 39.55
C ASP A 144 27.29 41.06 38.56
N GLY A 145 26.69 42.13 39.09
CA GLY A 145 26.86 43.51 38.60
C GLY A 145 26.11 43.99 37.35
N GLN A 146 24.99 44.69 37.59
CA GLN A 146 24.32 45.69 36.72
C GLN A 146 23.66 45.19 35.42
N ILE A 147 22.33 45.31 35.40
CA ILE A 147 21.47 45.12 34.24
C ILE A 147 21.18 46.52 33.69
N ASP A 148 21.73 46.89 32.54
CA ASP A 148 21.31 48.11 31.83
C ASP A 148 19.95 47.82 31.15
N GLU A 149 18.89 48.44 31.68
CA GLU A 149 17.49 48.23 31.27
C GLU A 149 17.15 48.78 29.86
N ASP A 150 18.08 49.46 29.19
CA ASP A 150 17.82 50.14 27.92
C ASP A 150 18.02 49.27 26.65
N GLN A 151 18.38 47.99 26.79
CA GLN A 151 18.74 47.14 25.64
C GLN A 151 17.58 46.36 25.01
N PHE A 152 16.35 46.47 25.52
CA PHE A 152 15.20 45.67 25.07
C PHE A 152 14.26 46.33 24.05
N ASP A 153 14.38 47.63 23.77
CA ASP A 153 13.36 48.35 23.00
C ASP A 153 13.53 48.37 21.47
N ILE A 154 14.50 47.62 20.92
CA ILE A 154 14.71 47.57 19.46
C ILE A 154 14.68 46.13 18.94
N PRO A 155 13.63 45.75 18.20
CA PRO A 155 13.55 44.43 17.57
C PRO A 155 14.71 44.17 16.59
N THR A 156 15.19 42.93 16.60
CA THR A 156 16.40 42.45 15.92
C THR A 156 16.47 42.74 14.41
N PHE A 157 15.32 42.93 13.75
CA PHE A 157 15.25 43.15 12.30
C PHE A 157 15.74 44.54 11.85
N LEU A 158 15.81 45.54 12.75
CA LEU A 158 16.28 46.90 12.41
C LEU A 158 17.82 47.03 12.40
N ARG A 159 18.58 45.98 12.73
CA ARG A 159 20.05 46.03 12.78
C ARG A 159 20.75 45.71 11.45
N GLN A 160 20.03 45.23 10.43
CA GLN A 160 20.64 44.68 9.21
C GLN A 160 20.51 45.55 7.95
N ILE A 161 20.09 46.80 8.06
CA ILE A 161 20.17 47.75 6.94
C ILE A 161 21.22 48.81 7.27
N ARG A 162 22.48 48.49 6.95
CA ARG A 162 23.51 49.49 6.72
C ARG A 162 24.51 49.00 5.68
#